data_AF-A0A938W4W2-F1
#
_entry.id   AF-A0A938W4W2-F1
#
_cell.length_a   1.000
_cell.length_b   1.000
_cell.length_c   1.000
_cell.angle_alpha   90.00
_cell.angle_beta   90.00
_cell.angle_gamma   90.00
#
_symmetry.space_group_name_H-M   'P 1'
#
loop_
_entity.id
_entity.type
_entity.pdbx_description
1 polymer ?
#
loop_
_entity_poly.entity_id
_entity_poly.type
_entity_poly.pdbx_seq_one_letter_code
_entity_poly.pdbx_strand_id
1 'polypeptide(L)'
;MAAETLTLALPASPGREVGSATQDFLAELIERGLREVRVERALDRYARGGISFGAAAQQASVTQSELSRYAYARGMEPPFSAETLVEEVG
;
A
#
# COMPACT_ATOMS: atom_id res chain seq x y z
N MET A 1 -3.93 25.59 -3.83
CA MET A 1 -4.47 24.34 -3.23
C MET A 1 -5.33 24.72 -2.06
N ALA A 2 -6.47 24.06 -1.85
CA ALA A 2 -7.26 24.27 -0.64
C ALA A 2 -6.54 23.58 0.53
N ALA A 3 -6.29 24.32 1.61
CA ALA A 3 -5.71 23.75 2.82
C ALA A 3 -6.84 23.36 3.78
N GLU A 4 -6.81 22.14 4.28
CA GLU A 4 -7.70 21.65 5.33
C GLU A 4 -6.89 21.45 6.61
N THR A 5 -7.44 21.87 7.76
CA THR A 5 -6.79 21.70 9.06
C THR A 5 -7.41 20.53 9.79
N LEU A 6 -6.58 19.56 10.17
CA LEU A 6 -6.98 18.39 10.94
C LEU A 6 -6.32 18.43 12.32
N THR A 7 -7.06 18.10 13.38
CA THR A 7 -6.53 17.93 14.73
C THR A 7 -6.61 16.46 15.12
N LEU A 8 -5.50 15.89 15.59
CA LEU A 8 -5.37 14.48 15.94
C LEU A 8 -4.79 14.33 17.34
N ALA A 9 -5.36 13.42 18.14
CA ALA A 9 -4.74 12.98 19.38
C ALA A 9 -3.77 11.82 19.07
N LEU A 10 -2.48 12.03 19.32
CA LEU A 10 -1.42 11.04 19.09
C LEU A 10 -0.83 10.54 20.41
N PRO A 11 -0.31 9.30 20.46
CA PRO A 11 0.52 8.85 21.58
C PRO A 11 1.72 9.79 21.79
N ALA A 12 2.18 9.92 23.04
CA ALA A 12 3.16 10.94 23.43
C ALA A 12 4.47 10.89 22.62
N SER A 13 4.96 9.69 22.26
CA SER A 13 6.20 9.53 21.50
C SER A 13 6.09 10.08 20.06
N PRO A 14 5.20 9.56 19.19
CA PRO A 14 5.04 10.11 17.83
C PRO A 14 4.52 11.55 17.84
N GLY A 15 3.73 11.95 18.85
CA GLY A 15 3.26 13.33 18.98
C GLY A 15 4.41 14.35 19.13
N ARG A 16 5.49 14.00 19.84
CA ARG A 16 6.67 14.87 19.97
C ARG A 16 7.44 15.00 18.65
N GLU A 17 7.61 13.88 17.95
CA GLU A 17 8.31 13.84 16.66
C GLU A 17 7.57 14.68 15.61
N VAL A 18 6.26 14.42 15.45
CA VAL A 18 5.35 15.16 14.57
C VAL A 18 5.30 16.65 14.93
N GLY A 19 5.25 16.99 16.22
CA GLY A 19 5.22 18.38 16.68
C GLY A 19 6.49 19.18 16.39
N SER A 20 7.61 18.52 16.12
CA SER A 20 8.89 19.16 15.76
C SER A 20 9.13 19.27 14.25
N ALA A 21 8.27 18.66 13.43
CA ALA A 21 8.44 18.58 11.99
C ALA A 21 7.87 19.80 11.24
N THR A 22 8.34 20.02 10.01
CA THR A 22 7.81 21.05 9.12
C THR A 22 6.46 20.63 8.54
N GLN A 23 5.63 21.59 8.15
CA GLN A 23 4.34 21.31 7.51
C GLN A 23 4.50 20.48 6.22
N ASP A 24 5.52 20.78 5.40
CA ASP A 24 5.78 20.04 4.17
C ASP A 24 6.17 18.58 4.45
N PHE A 25 7.01 18.34 5.47
CA PHE A 25 7.37 16.99 5.88
C PHE A 25 6.15 16.22 6.41
N LEU A 26 5.29 16.89 7.20
CA LEU A 26 4.06 16.28 7.70
C LEU A 26 3.10 15.91 6.58
N ALA A 27 2.95 16.78 5.58
CA ALA A 27 2.14 16.49 4.40
C ALA A 27 2.70 15.26 3.64
N GLU A 28 4.01 15.23 3.39
CA GLU A 28 4.66 14.09 2.74
C GLU A 28 4.47 12.79 3.54
N LEU A 29 4.67 12.84 4.86
CA LEU A 29 4.50 11.70 5.75
C LEU A 29 3.07 11.14 5.71
N ILE A 30 2.07 12.02 5.73
CA ILE A 30 0.66 11.65 5.65
C ILE A 30 0.35 11.02 4.29
N GLU A 31 0.78 11.63 3.20
CA GLU A 31 0.55 11.10 1.84
C GLU A 31 1.17 9.70 1.67
N ARG A 32 2.41 9.52 2.13
CA ARG A 32 3.11 8.23 2.09
C ARG A 32 2.43 7.19 2.97
N GLY A 33 2.06 7.55 4.21
CA GLY A 33 1.36 6.67 5.13
C GLY A 33 -0.01 6.21 4.58
N LEU A 34 -0.79 7.14 4.03
CA LEU A 34 -2.09 6.83 3.41
C LEU A 34 -1.94 5.92 2.19
N ARG A 35 -0.87 6.08 1.41
CA ARG A 35 -0.58 5.18 0.27
C ARG A 35 -0.23 3.78 0.76
N GLU A 36 0.67 3.66 1.74
CA GLU A 36 1.09 2.36 2.30
C GLU A 36 -0.09 1.58 2.89
N VAL A 37 -0.90 2.24 3.73
CA VAL A 37 -2.08 1.61 4.36
C VAL A 37 -3.11 1.16 3.32
N ARG A 38 -3.28 1.89 2.22
CA ARG A 38 -4.19 1.47 1.14
C ARG A 38 -3.69 0.22 0.42
N VAL A 39 -2.40 0.16 0.11
CA VAL A 39 -1.77 -1.01 -0.53
C VAL A 39 -1.90 -2.24 0.37
N GLU A 40 -1.56 -2.11 1.65
CA GLU A 40 -1.65 -3.19 2.62
C GLU A 40 -3.07 -3.76 2.71
N ARG A 41 -4.07 -2.90 2.90
CA ARG A 41 -5.48 -3.33 2.99
C ARG A 41 -6.00 -3.98 1.70
N ALA A 42 -5.51 -3.54 0.55
CA ALA A 42 -5.88 -4.14 -0.73
C ALA A 42 -5.29 -5.55 -0.88
N LEU A 43 -4.01 -5.72 -0.51
CA LEU A 43 -3.35 -7.02 -0.50
C LEU A 43 -3.98 -7.98 0.50
N ASP A 44 -4.35 -7.52 1.70
CA ASP A 44 -5.07 -8.35 2.69
C ASP A 44 -6.42 -8.85 2.21
N ARG A 45 -7.12 -8.04 1.40
CA ARG A 45 -8.40 -8.46 0.78
C ARG A 45 -8.17 -9.46 -0.33
N TYR A 46 -7.15 -9.25 -1.16
CA TYR A 46 -6.73 -10.18 -2.19
C TYR A 46 -6.32 -11.54 -1.59
N ALA A 47 -5.46 -11.54 -0.57
CA ALA A 47 -4.95 -12.75 0.09
C ALA A 47 -6.05 -13.60 0.73
N ARG A 48 -7.14 -12.97 1.18
CA ARG A 48 -8.33 -13.67 1.71
C ARG A 48 -9.29 -14.19 0.63
N GLY A 49 -8.95 -14.03 -0.66
CA GLY A 49 -9.78 -14.43 -1.80
C GLY A 49 -11.01 -13.55 -2.02
N GLY A 50 -11.07 -12.37 -1.40
CA GLY A 50 -12.26 -11.50 -1.46
C GLY A 50 -12.35 -10.65 -2.73
N ILE A 51 -11.24 -10.45 -3.44
CA ILE A 51 -11.14 -9.64 -4.67
C ILE A 51 -10.07 -10.19 -5.60
N SER A 52 -10.15 -9.88 -6.89
CA SER A 52 -9.08 -10.19 -7.86
C SER A 52 -7.86 -9.30 -7.66
N PHE A 53 -6.70 -9.72 -8.19
CA PHE A 53 -5.47 -8.94 -8.13
C PHE A 53 -5.61 -7.56 -8.81
N GLY A 54 -6.29 -7.52 -9.98
CA GLY A 54 -6.60 -6.26 -10.66
C GLY A 54 -7.50 -5.34 -9.85
N ALA A 55 -8.52 -5.89 -9.16
CA ALA A 55 -9.39 -5.11 -8.28
C ALA A 55 -8.62 -4.58 -7.04
N ALA A 56 -7.66 -5.35 -6.52
CA ALA A 56 -6.78 -4.88 -5.45
C ALA A 56 -5.90 -3.71 -5.91
N ALA A 57 -5.37 -3.75 -7.13
CA ALA A 57 -4.54 -2.67 -7.67
C ALA A 57 -5.35 -1.37 -7.82
N GLN A 58 -6.59 -1.49 -8.33
CA GLN A 58 -7.52 -0.38 -8.40
C GLN A 58 -7.83 0.21 -7.01
N GLN A 59 -8.12 -0.64 -6.01
CA GLN A 59 -8.42 -0.19 -4.64
C GLN A 59 -7.23 0.51 -3.98
N ALA A 60 -6.01 0.05 -4.28
CA ALA A 60 -4.77 0.65 -3.80
C ALA A 60 -4.35 1.91 -4.60
N SER A 61 -5.05 2.23 -5.69
CA SER A 61 -4.70 3.33 -6.61
C SER A 61 -3.27 3.21 -7.15
N VAL A 62 -2.83 1.99 -7.45
CA VAL A 62 -1.53 1.70 -8.07
C VAL A 62 -1.71 0.81 -9.29
N THR A 63 -0.69 0.70 -10.13
CA THR A 63 -0.71 -0.26 -11.23
C THR A 63 -0.60 -1.70 -10.71
N GLN A 64 -1.05 -2.68 -11.49
CA GLN A 64 -0.87 -4.10 -11.13
C GLN A 64 0.62 -4.46 -10.98
N SER A 65 1.50 -3.88 -11.80
CA SER A 65 2.96 -4.08 -11.72
C SER A 65 3.63 -3.43 -10.51
N GLU A 66 3.04 -2.38 -9.94
CA GLU A 66 3.47 -1.85 -8.65
C GLU A 66 2.95 -2.71 -7.50
N LEU A 67 1.67 -3.10 -7.58
CA LEU A 67 1.07 -3.98 -6.57
C LEU A 67 1.83 -5.31 -6.48
N SER A 68 2.30 -5.85 -7.61
CA SER A 68 3.05 -7.12 -7.61
C SER A 68 4.37 -7.00 -6.86
N ARG A 69 5.09 -5.87 -7.00
CA ARG A 69 6.30 -5.60 -6.19
C ARG A 69 5.99 -5.57 -4.70
N TYR A 70 4.87 -4.96 -4.31
CA TYR A 70 4.42 -4.96 -2.91
C TYR A 70 3.99 -6.33 -2.40
N ALA A 71 3.37 -7.14 -3.25
CA ALA A 71 2.96 -8.51 -2.95
C ALA A 71 4.19 -9.42 -2.76
N TYR A 72 5.16 -9.36 -3.68
CA TYR A 72 6.42 -10.11 -3.60
C TYR A 72 7.23 -9.76 -2.37
N ALA A 73 7.36 -8.47 -2.03
CA ALA A 73 8.05 -8.03 -0.82
C ALA A 73 7.43 -8.59 0.48
N ARG A 74 6.17 -9.05 0.43
CA ARG A 74 5.43 -9.66 1.55
C ARG A 74 5.34 -11.19 1.44
N GLY A 75 6.07 -11.81 0.50
CA GLY A 75 6.06 -13.25 0.28
C GLY A 75 4.79 -13.77 -0.40
N MET A 76 3.99 -12.90 -1.01
CA MET A 76 2.87 -13.32 -1.86
C MET A 76 3.42 -13.64 -3.25
N GLU A 77 3.54 -14.93 -3.55
CA GLU A 77 3.89 -15.41 -4.88
C GLU A 77 2.64 -15.71 -5.69
N PRO A 78 2.61 -15.39 -7.00
CA PRO A 78 1.56 -15.87 -7.89
C PRO A 78 1.50 -17.40 -7.80
N PRO A 79 0.31 -18.00 -7.82
CA PRO A 79 0.22 -19.43 -8.04
C PRO A 79 0.71 -19.72 -9.48
N PHE A 80 1.88 -20.32 -9.62
CA PHE A 80 2.34 -20.91 -10.88
C PHE A 80 2.45 -22.42 -10.69
N SER A 81 1.84 -23.19 -11.59
CA SER A 81 2.11 -24.63 -11.69
C SER A 81 3.33 -24.87 -12.57
N ALA A 82 3.87 -26.08 -12.53
CA ALA A 82 4.94 -26.48 -13.45
C ALA A 82 4.47 -26.36 -14.92
N GLU A 83 3.19 -26.62 -15.21
CA GLU A 83 2.64 -26.38 -16.55
C GLU A 83 2.64 -24.89 -16.91
N THR A 84 2.21 -24.00 -16.01
CA THR A 84 2.22 -22.55 -16.26
C THR A 84 3.62 -22.02 -16.59
N LEU A 85 4.65 -22.55 -15.91
CA LEU A 85 6.02 -22.12 -16.16
C LEU A 85 6.49 -22.53 -17.56
N VAL A 86 6.18 -23.75 -17.99
CA VAL A 86 6.56 -24.28 -19.32
C VAL A 86 5.86 -23.52 -20.45
N GLU A 87 4.61 -23.10 -20.26
CA GLU A 87 3.86 -22.31 -21.25
C GLU A 87 4.44 -20.90 -21.47
N GLU A 88 4.91 -20.25 -20.39
CA GLU A 88 5.38 -18.85 -20.44
C GLU A 88 6.86 -18.71 -20.85
N VAL A 89 7.69 -19.74 -20.62
CA VAL A 89 9.13 -19.73 -20.94
C VAL A 89 9.51 -20.58 -22.15
N GLY A 90 8.51 -21.07 -22.90
CA GLY A 90 8.65 -21.91 -24.09
C GLY A 90 9.60 -21.36 -25.15
#